data_AF-A0A5S4YBQ7-F1
#
_entry.id   AF-A0A5S4YBQ7-F1
#
_cell.length_a   1.000
_cell.length_b   1.000
_cell.length_c   1.000
_cell.angle_alpha   90.00
_cell.angle_beta   90.00
_cell.angle_gamma   90.00
#
_symmetry.space_group_name_H-M   'P 1'
#
loop_
_entity.id
_entity.type
_entity.pdbx_description
1 polymer ?
#
loop_
_entity_poly.entity_id
_entity_poly.type
_entity_poly.pdbx_seq_one_letter_code
_entity_poly.pdbx_strand_id
1 'polypeptide(L)'
;MATIGSFKKVGDSEFQGEIITLSLQAKGVRIVAEANRASENAPSHRVYLGRVEIGAAWSKRSDEGRDYLSLKLDDPSFNAPIYANLFDDEGGEGYTLLWSRPRKNGE
;
A
#
# COMPACT_ATOMS: atom_id res chain seq x y z
N MET A 1 8.93 13.18 0.99
CA MET A 1 8.38 11.89 0.52
C MET A 1 9.53 10.90 0.49
N ALA A 2 9.28 9.63 0.78
CA ALA A 2 10.29 8.58 0.78
C ALA A 2 9.72 7.31 0.16
N THR A 3 10.52 6.63 -0.66
CA THR A 3 10.21 5.27 -1.11
C THR A 3 10.47 4.30 0.03
N ILE A 4 9.45 3.54 0.40
CA ILE A 4 9.52 2.57 1.50
C ILE A 4 9.19 1.15 1.04
N GLY A 5 9.06 0.91 -0.27
CA GLY A 5 8.78 -0.42 -0.78
C GLY A 5 8.75 -0.46 -2.30
N SER A 6 8.96 -1.66 -2.82
CA SER A 6 8.94 -1.97 -4.24
C SER A 6 8.15 -3.26 -4.45
N PHE A 7 7.24 -3.23 -5.41
CA PHE A 7 6.28 -4.29 -5.68
C PHE A 7 6.26 -4.62 -7.16
N LYS A 8 5.81 -5.84 -7.47
CA LYS A 8 5.47 -6.29 -8.82
C LYS A 8 4.07 -6.82 -8.81
N LYS A 9 3.34 -6.60 -9.90
CA LYS A 9 2.05 -7.25 -10.10
C LYS A 9 2.28 -8.72 -10.42
N VAL A 10 1.55 -9.60 -9.74
CA VAL A 10 1.59 -11.05 -9.92
C VAL A 10 0.19 -11.49 -10.31
N GLY A 11 0.02 -11.84 -11.58
CA GLY A 11 -1.31 -12.08 -12.15
C GLY A 11 -2.15 -10.81 -12.22
N ASP A 12 -3.47 -10.95 -12.11
CA ASP A 12 -4.39 -9.83 -12.31
C ASP A 12 -4.79 -9.10 -11.02
N SER A 13 -4.69 -9.77 -9.87
CA SER A 13 -5.32 -9.35 -8.61
C SER A 13 -4.39 -9.27 -7.40
N GLU A 14 -3.09 -9.53 -7.57
CA GLU A 14 -2.12 -9.51 -6.49
C GLU A 14 -0.89 -8.67 -6.84
N PHE A 15 -0.35 -7.97 -5.84
CA PHE A 15 0.97 -7.37 -5.88
C PHE A 15 1.84 -8.01 -4.83
N GLN A 16 3.08 -8.33 -5.19
CA GLN A 16 4.05 -8.91 -4.27
C GLN A 16 5.32 -8.08 -4.25
N GLY A 17 5.86 -7.86 -3.06
CA GLY A 17 7.02 -7.00 -2.89
C GLY A 17 7.57 -7.00 -1.48
N GLU A 18 8.20 -5.88 -1.14
CA GLU A 18 8.76 -5.65 0.18
C GLU A 18 8.47 -4.24 0.69
N ILE A 19 8.50 -4.11 2.00
CA ILE A 19 8.42 -2.83 2.71
C ILE A 19 9.66 -2.70 3.58
N ILE A 20 10.41 -1.62 3.37
CA ILE A 20 11.66 -1.33 4.05
C ILE A 20 11.60 0.08 4.64
N THR A 21 11.76 0.14 5.96
CA THR A 21 11.99 1.35 6.75
C THR A 21 13.14 1.07 7.72
N LEU A 22 13.58 2.07 8.49
CA LEU A 22 14.63 1.88 9.49
C LEU A 22 14.25 0.84 10.57
N SER A 23 12.96 0.68 10.88
CA SER A 23 12.48 -0.20 11.96
C SER A 23 11.78 -1.46 11.45
N LEU A 24 11.51 -1.57 10.15
CA LEU A 24 10.75 -2.66 9.55
C LEU A 24 11.39 -3.08 8.24
N GLN A 25 11.73 -4.36 8.11
CA GLN A 25 12.19 -4.96 6.85
C GLN A 25 11.32 -6.20 6.57
N ALA A 26 10.21 -5.99 5.88
CA ALA A 26 9.25 -7.04 5.56
C ALA A 26 9.37 -7.43 4.09
N LYS A 27 9.84 -8.65 3.82
CA LYS A 27 9.90 -9.24 2.48
C LYS A 27 8.72 -10.16 2.22
N GLY A 28 8.27 -10.24 0.97
CA GLY A 28 7.14 -11.10 0.59
C GLY A 28 5.80 -10.56 1.08
N VAL A 29 5.68 -9.24 1.19
CA VAL A 29 4.39 -8.56 1.43
C VAL A 29 3.52 -8.77 0.21
N ARG A 30 2.24 -9.10 0.45
CA ARG A 30 1.25 -9.38 -0.58
C ARG A 30 0.08 -8.42 -0.44
N ILE A 31 -0.32 -7.77 -1.52
CA ILE A 31 -1.51 -6.91 -1.60
C ILE A 31 -2.50 -7.61 -2.51
N VAL A 32 -3.60 -8.10 -1.94
CA VAL A 32 -4.55 -8.98 -2.62
C VAL A 32 -5.89 -8.26 -2.78
N ALA A 33 -6.45 -8.26 -3.98
CA ALA A 33 -7.77 -7.68 -4.24
C ALA A 33 -8.86 -8.35 -3.38
N GLU A 34 -9.72 -7.52 -2.79
CA GLU A 34 -10.89 -7.96 -2.04
C GLU A 34 -12.07 -8.15 -3.01
N ALA A 35 -12.47 -9.40 -3.24
CA ALA A 35 -13.57 -9.72 -4.15
C ALA A 35 -14.93 -9.33 -3.58
N ASN A 36 -15.10 -9.37 -2.25
CA ASN A 36 -16.38 -9.19 -1.59
C ASN A 36 -16.44 -7.83 -0.86
N ARG A 37 -16.38 -6.75 -1.62
CA ARG A 37 -16.46 -5.38 -1.06
C ARG A 37 -17.88 -5.10 -0.57
N ALA A 38 -18.02 -4.86 0.73
CA ALA A 38 -19.32 -4.56 1.36
C ALA A 38 -19.87 -3.17 0.98
N SER A 39 -19.00 -2.23 0.58
CA SER A 39 -19.37 -0.89 0.11
C SER A 39 -18.22 -0.27 -0.69
N GLU A 40 -18.47 0.89 -1.32
CA GLU A 40 -17.42 1.66 -2.02
C GLU A 40 -16.32 2.16 -1.07
N ASN A 41 -16.67 2.38 0.21
CA ASN A 41 -15.73 2.78 1.26
C ASN A 41 -14.97 1.59 1.86
N ALA A 42 -15.44 0.36 1.62
CA ALA A 42 -14.71 -0.84 2.04
C ALA A 42 -13.39 -0.94 1.27
N PRO A 43 -12.33 -1.52 1.88
CA PRO A 43 -11.06 -1.73 1.21
C PRO A 43 -11.24 -2.45 -0.13
N SER A 44 -10.49 -2.02 -1.14
CA SER A 44 -10.41 -2.76 -2.41
C SER A 44 -9.34 -3.84 -2.37
N HIS A 45 -8.35 -3.73 -1.47
CA HIS A 45 -7.32 -4.72 -1.27
C HIS A 45 -7.02 -4.92 0.22
N ARG A 46 -6.50 -6.10 0.54
CA ARG A 46 -5.97 -6.48 1.85
C ARG A 46 -4.46 -6.67 1.75
N VAL A 47 -3.72 -6.29 2.79
CA VAL A 47 -2.26 -6.39 2.81
C VAL A 47 -1.85 -7.46 3.81
N TYR A 48 -1.03 -8.40 3.37
CA TYR A 48 -0.60 -9.56 4.14
C TYR A 48 0.92 -9.71 4.21
N LEU A 49 1.39 -10.27 5.32
CA LEU A 49 2.71 -10.87 5.44
C LEU A 49 2.56 -12.31 5.95
N GLY A 50 2.88 -13.28 5.09
CA GLY A 50 2.55 -14.68 5.35
C GLY A 50 1.03 -14.88 5.53
N ARG A 51 0.63 -15.26 6.75
CA ARG A 51 -0.77 -15.50 7.15
C ARG A 51 -1.42 -14.33 7.90
N VAL A 52 -0.67 -13.27 8.19
CA VAL A 52 -1.15 -12.14 9.01
C VAL A 52 -1.59 -11.00 8.10
N GLU A 53 -2.77 -10.45 8.34
CA GLU A 53 -3.22 -9.20 7.73
C GLU A 53 -2.58 -8.02 8.48
N ILE A 54 -1.83 -7.18 7.76
CA ILE A 54 -1.06 -6.06 8.31
C ILE A 54 -1.59 -4.70 7.85
N GLY A 55 -2.68 -4.69 7.09
CA GLY A 55 -3.28 -3.46 6.58
C GLY A 55 -4.25 -3.69 5.43
N ALA A 56 -4.66 -2.59 4.83
CA ALA A 56 -5.62 -2.56 3.74
C ALA A 56 -5.28 -1.45 2.75
N ALA A 57 -5.84 -1.55 1.53
CA ALA A 57 -5.68 -0.53 0.51
C ALA A 57 -6.99 -0.21 -0.22
N TRP A 58 -7.03 0.99 -0.79
CA TRP A 58 -8.14 1.52 -1.56
C TRP A 58 -7.65 2.00 -2.91
N SER A 59 -8.33 1.57 -3.97
CA SER A 59 -8.10 2.05 -5.33
C SER A 59 -8.59 3.49 -5.41
N LYS A 60 -7.71 4.38 -5.82
CA LYS A 60 -7.98 5.80 -5.99
C LYS A 60 -7.42 6.28 -7.33
N ARG A 61 -7.92 7.42 -7.76
CA ARG A 61 -7.43 8.14 -8.94
C ARG A 61 -6.96 9.52 -8.50
N SER A 62 -5.78 9.94 -8.95
CA SER A 62 -5.25 11.27 -8.68
C SER A 62 -5.96 12.33 -9.52
N ASP A 63 -5.79 13.61 -9.16
CA ASP A 63 -6.33 14.73 -9.94
C ASP A 63 -5.73 14.80 -11.36
N GLU A 64 -4.50 14.30 -11.51
CA GLU A 64 -3.81 14.13 -12.80
C GLU A 64 -4.28 12.88 -13.58
N GLY A 65 -5.28 12.17 -13.07
CA GLY A 65 -5.90 11.04 -13.73
C GLY A 65 -5.16 9.71 -13.60
N ARG A 66 -4.13 9.62 -12.73
CA ARG A 66 -3.35 8.40 -12.49
C ARG A 66 -4.00 7.51 -11.44
N ASP A 67 -4.14 6.22 -11.73
CA ASP A 67 -4.64 5.24 -10.77
C ASP A 67 -3.53 4.82 -9.79
N TYR A 68 -3.89 4.67 -8.52
CA TYR A 68 -2.98 4.25 -7.46
C TYR A 68 -3.72 3.52 -6.35
N LEU A 69 -2.98 2.78 -5.52
CA LEU A 69 -3.53 2.24 -4.28
C LEU A 69 -3.12 3.12 -3.10
N SER A 70 -4.07 3.59 -2.33
CA SER A 70 -3.84 4.25 -1.04
C SER A 70 -3.85 3.20 0.05
N LEU A 71 -2.73 2.98 0.72
CA LEU A 71 -2.54 1.97 1.75
C LEU A 71 -2.65 2.58 3.14
N LYS A 72 -3.25 1.82 4.05
CA LYS A 72 -3.13 1.98 5.51
C LYS A 72 -2.54 0.70 6.08
N LEU A 73 -1.34 0.79 6.62
CA LEU A 73 -0.66 -0.29 7.35
C LEU A 73 -0.83 -0.05 8.84
N ASP A 74 -1.38 -1.02 9.55
CA ASP A 74 -1.84 -0.85 10.94
C ASP A 74 -1.68 -2.17 11.70
N ASP A 75 -0.42 -2.53 11.95
CA ASP A 75 -0.05 -3.72 12.72
C ASP A 75 0.18 -3.36 14.20
N PRO A 76 -0.11 -4.24 15.17
CA PRO A 76 0.12 -3.98 16.60
C PRO A 76 1.56 -3.59 16.98
N SER A 77 2.56 -3.91 16.16
CA SER A 77 3.94 -3.48 16.37
C SER A 77 4.20 -2.01 16.05
N PHE A 78 3.25 -1.31 15.41
CA PHE A 78 3.37 0.11 15.08
C PHE A 78 2.76 0.98 16.17
N ASN A 79 3.46 2.06 16.53
CA ASN A 79 2.93 3.04 17.47
C ASN A 79 1.73 3.84 16.90
N ALA A 80 1.58 3.86 15.57
CA ALA A 80 0.49 4.50 14.85
C ALA A 80 0.39 3.93 13.41
N PRO A 81 -0.78 4.05 12.74
CA PRO A 81 -0.92 3.63 11.35
C PRO A 81 0.03 4.37 10.41
N ILE A 82 0.57 3.65 9.42
CA ILE A 82 1.40 4.19 8.35
C ILE A 82 0.54 4.30 7.09
N TYR A 83 0.46 5.49 6.51
CA TYR A 83 -0.23 5.75 5.26
C TYR A 83 0.77 5.92 4.13
N ALA A 84 0.59 5.19 3.05
CA ALA A 84 1.47 5.23 1.88
C ALA A 84 0.65 5.04 0.60
N ASN A 85 1.20 5.41 -0.54
CA ASN A 85 0.54 5.27 -1.83
C ASN A 85 1.41 4.44 -2.76
N LEU A 86 0.83 3.40 -3.35
CA LEU A 86 1.47 2.54 -4.34
C LEU A 86 1.13 3.06 -5.73
N PHE A 87 2.15 3.47 -6.47
CA PHE A 87 2.04 3.92 -7.86
C PHE A 87 2.74 2.94 -8.78
N ASP A 88 2.31 2.91 -10.03
CA ASP A 88 3.07 2.27 -11.09
C ASP A 88 4.37 3.05 -11.36
N ASP A 89 5.45 2.32 -11.63
CA ASP A 89 6.69 2.92 -12.08
C ASP A 89 6.58 3.33 -13.56
N GLU A 90 7.29 4.39 -13.95
CA GLU A 90 7.36 4.79 -15.36
C GLU A 90 7.95 3.65 -16.20
N GLY A 91 7.15 3.09 -17.10
CA GLY A 91 7.51 1.92 -17.92
C GLY A 91 6.77 0.63 -17.56
N GLY A 92 5.99 0.62 -16.46
CA GLY A 92 5.10 -0.50 -16.12
C GLY A 92 5.79 -1.77 -15.61
N GLU A 93 7.10 -1.72 -15.33
CA GLU A 93 7.90 -2.87 -14.89
C GLU A 93 7.76 -3.16 -13.38
N GLY A 94 7.18 -2.23 -12.62
CA GLY A 94 7.12 -2.29 -11.17
C GLY A 94 6.15 -1.28 -10.57
N TYR A 95 6.09 -1.31 -9.24
CA TYR A 95 5.30 -0.39 -8.44
C TYR A 95 6.12 0.10 -7.26
N THR A 96 6.06 1.40 -6.99
CA THR A 96 6.76 2.03 -5.87
C THR A 96 5.78 2.44 -4.78
N LEU A 97 6.10 2.05 -3.54
CA LEU A 97 5.34 2.44 -2.36
C LEU A 97 5.94 3.72 -1.76
N LEU A 98 5.22 4.83 -1.93
CA LEU A 98 5.62 6.15 -1.49
C LEU A 98 4.95 6.52 -0.17
N TRP A 99 5.77 6.83 0.82
CA TRP A 99 5.32 7.36 2.10
C TRP A 99 5.63 8.86 2.20
N SER A 100 4.72 9.61 2.79
CA SER A 100 4.95 11.00 3.17
C SER A 100 4.53 11.20 4.62
N ARG A 101 5.27 12.07 5.32
CA ARG A 101 4.91 12.43 6.69
C ARG A 101 3.62 13.25 6.62
N PRO A 102 2.55 12.87 7.35
CA PRO A 102 1.36 13.69 7.46
C PRO A 102 1.76 15.08 7.95
N ARG A 103 1.35 16.12 7.23
CA ARG A 103 1.47 17.49 7.73
C ARG A 103 0.50 17.60 8.91
N LYS A 104 0.97 18.11 10.06
CA LYS A 104 0.04 18.55 11.10
C LYS A 104 -0.84 19.64 10.47
N ASN A 105 -2.16 19.46 10.44
CA ASN A 105 -3.04 20.59 10.17
C ASN A 105 -2.86 21.59 11.32
N GLY A 106 -2.38 22.80 11.00
CA GLY A 106 -2.29 23.92 11.94
C GLY A 106 -0.86 24.37 12.25
N GLU A 107 -0.33 25.25 11.41
CA GLU A 107 0.00 26.63 11.83
C GLU A 107 -0.90 27.58 11.03
#